data_AF-A0A2G6PB93-F1
#
_entry.id   AF-A0A2G6PB93-F1
#
_cell.length_a   1.000
_cell.length_b   1.000
_cell.length_c   1.000
_cell.angle_alpha   90.00
_cell.angle_beta   90.00
_cell.angle_gamma   90.00
#
_symmetry.space_group_name_H-M   'P 1'
#
loop_
_entity.id
_entity.type
_entity.pdbx_description
1 polymer ?
#
loop_
_entity_poly.entity_id
_entity_poly.type
_entity_poly.pdbx_seq_one_letter_code
_entity_poly.pdbx_strand_id
1 'polypeptide(L)' 'MLFLPGENSIDVAQERMTWLLKEASEMLHLGIVLPQAPSADLSIWGLQTQPDLDFVGKVVKIVDVSCIFVRDSGVESALA' A
#
# COMPACT_ATOMS: atom_id res chain seq x y z
N MET A 1 4.55 -29.60 -17.82
CA MET A 1 5.23 -29.05 -19.02
C MET A 1 5.01 -27.55 -18.98
N LEU A 2 5.94 -26.82 -18.35
CA LEU A 2 5.87 -25.36 -18.26
C LEU A 2 6.52 -24.81 -19.54
N PHE A 3 5.74 -24.07 -20.32
CA PHE A 3 6.27 -23.27 -21.42
C PHE A 3 7.31 -22.30 -20.85
N LEU A 4 8.56 -22.38 -21.32
CA LEU A 4 9.57 -21.36 -21.06
C LEU A 4 9.44 -20.30 -22.16
N PRO A 5 9.14 -19.04 -21.86
CA PRO A 5 9.30 -17.98 -22.83
C PRO A 5 10.81 -17.77 -23.01
N GLY A 6 11.26 -17.79 -24.26
CA GLY A 6 12.58 -17.29 -24.59
C GLY A 6 12.57 -15.78 -24.45
N GLU A 7 13.11 -15.25 -23.35
CA GLU A 7 13.33 -13.81 -23.17
C GLU A 7 14.68 -13.63 -22.46
N ASN A 8 15.44 -12.64 -22.92
CA ASN A 8 16.82 -12.40 -22.51
C ASN A 8 16.96 -12.40 -21.00
N SER A 9 17.92 -13.16 -20.47
CA SER A 9 18.19 -13.30 -19.03
C SER A 9 18.46 -11.98 -18.29
N ILE A 10 18.77 -10.92 -19.05
CA ILE A 10 19.02 -9.56 -18.55
C ILE A 10 17.71 -8.86 -18.18
N ASP A 11 16.63 -9.04 -18.97
CA ASP A 11 15.34 -8.41 -18.72
C ASP A 11 14.66 -8.96 -17.46
N VAL A 12 14.67 -10.29 -17.28
CA VAL A 12 14.10 -10.94 -16.08
C VAL A 12 14.84 -10.52 -14.79
N ALA A 13 16.16 -10.36 -14.85
CA ALA A 13 16.93 -9.92 -13.70
C ALA A 13 16.65 -8.45 -13.36
N GLN A 14 16.48 -7.62 -14.39
CA GLN A 14 16.14 -6.21 -14.24
C GLN A 14 14.73 -6.03 -13.66
N GLU A 15 13.73 -6.76 -14.18
CA GLU A 15 12.36 -6.75 -13.66
C GLU A 15 12.28 -7.22 -12.21
N ARG A 16 13.01 -8.29 -11.84
CA ARG A 16 13.09 -8.76 -10.45
C ARG A 16 13.74 -7.73 -9.54
N MET A 17 14.79 -7.07 -10.00
CA MET A 17 15.45 -6.00 -9.23
C MET A 17 14.52 -4.79 -9.04
N THR A 18 13.80 -4.37 -10.08
CA THR A 18 12.84 -3.28 -10.00
C THR A 18 11.68 -3.61 -9.07
N TRP A 19 11.16 -4.85 -9.11
CA TRP A 19 10.14 -5.31 -8.18
C TRP A 19 10.64 -5.30 -6.73
N LEU A 20 11.85 -5.81 -6.48
CA LEU A 20 12.47 -5.82 -5.15
C LEU A 20 12.69 -4.41 -4.61
N LEU A 21 13.16 -3.49 -5.45
CA LEU A 21 13.38 -2.09 -5.05
C LEU A 21 12.06 -1.37 -4.75
N LYS A 22 11.01 -1.63 -5.54
CA LYS A 22 9.68 -1.08 -5.29
C LYS A 22 9.09 -1.63 -3.99
N GLU A 23 9.10 -2.94 -3.79
CA GLU A 23 8.57 -3.57 -2.58
C GLU A 23 9.35 -3.11 -1.34
N ALA A 24 10.69 -3.06 -1.42
CA ALA A 24 11.53 -2.57 -0.33
C ALA A 24 11.25 -1.09 -0.01
N SER A 25 11.08 -0.23 -1.01
CA SER A 25 10.75 1.19 -0.81
C SER A 25 9.38 1.38 -0.15
N GLU A 26 8.38 0.60 -0.55
CA GLU A 26 7.04 0.65 0.05
C GLU A 26 7.04 0.10 1.48
N MET A 27 7.75 -1.00 1.73
CA MET A 27 7.92 -1.57 3.07
C MET A 27 8.71 -0.64 4.02
N LEU A 28 9.72 0.07 3.53
CA LEU A 28 10.62 0.88 4.36
C LEU A 28 9.90 2.07 5.00
N HIS A 29 8.94 2.69 4.32
CA HIS A 29 8.25 3.86 4.85
C HIS A 29 7.03 3.51 5.69
N LEU A 30 6.26 2.49 5.30
CA LEU A 30 5.04 2.10 6.01
C LEU A 30 5.32 1.42 7.34
N GLY A 31 6.29 0.50 7.37
CA GLY A 31 6.66 -0.24 8.57
C GLY A 31 7.29 0.64 9.66
N ILE A 32 7.74 1.84 9.32
CA ILE A 32 8.33 2.79 10.27
C ILE A 32 7.28 3.78 10.79
N VAL A 33 6.41 4.30 9.93
CA VAL A 33 5.52 5.42 10.29
C VAL A 33 4.19 4.94 10.87
N LEU A 34 3.59 3.88 10.32
CA LEU A 34 2.28 3.39 10.79
C LEU A 34 2.27 2.92 12.25
N PRO A 35 3.31 2.24 12.78
CA PRO A 35 3.36 1.88 14.20
C PRO A 35 3.44 3.09 15.14
N GLN A 36 3.79 4.27 14.62
CA GLN A 36 3.83 5.52 15.38
C GLN A 36 2.49 6.26 15.35
N ALA A 37 1.47 5.73 14.63
CA ALA A 37 0.14 6.31 14.64
C ALA A 37 -0.39 6.35 16.09
N PRO A 38 -1.00 7.47 16.52
CA PRO A 38 -1.59 7.56 17.85
C PRO A 38 -2.61 6.44 18.08
N SER A 39 -2.56 5.82 19.26
CA SER A 39 -3.55 4.83 19.65
C SER A 39 -4.95 5.46 19.74
N ALA A 40 -5.93 4.86 19.07
CA ALA A 40 -7.33 5.28 19.06
C ALA A 40 -8.25 4.06 18.93
N ASP A 41 -9.48 4.15 19.46
CA ASP A 41 -10.49 3.09 19.26
C ASP A 41 -10.89 2.93 17.79
N LEU A 42 -10.77 4.02 17.02
CA LEU A 42 -11.11 4.11 15.62
C LEU A 42 -10.12 5.02 14.88
N SER A 43 -9.55 4.52 13.79
CA SER A 43 -8.70 5.30 12.89
C SER A 43 -9.41 5.57 11.56
N ILE A 44 -9.40 6.82 11.11
CA ILE A 44 -10.01 7.25 9.84
C ILE A 44 -8.90 7.64 8.86
N TRP A 45 -8.89 7.01 7.71
CA TRP A 45 -7.86 7.17 6.68
C TRP A 45 -8.48 7.64 5.37
N GLY A 46 -7.71 8.39 4.59
CA GLY A 46 -8.05 8.69 3.20
C GLY A 46 -7.90 7.45 2.31
N LEU A 47 -8.86 7.22 1.42
CA LEU A 47 -8.82 6.15 0.43
C LEU A 47 -8.45 6.70 -0.95
N GLN A 48 -7.53 6.01 -1.63
CA GLN A 48 -7.08 6.36 -2.97
C GLN A 48 -8.21 6.27 -4.00
N THR A 49 -8.10 7.04 -5.09
CA THR A 49 -9.07 7.00 -6.22
C THR A 49 -9.18 5.61 -6.84
N GLN A 50 -8.07 4.89 -6.96
CA GLN A 50 -8.04 3.46 -7.27
C GLN A 50 -7.54 2.74 -6.01
N PRO A 51 -8.43 2.12 -5.24
CA PRO A 51 -8.05 1.47 -3.98
C PRO A 51 -7.04 0.33 -4.17
N ASP A 52 -5.88 0.44 -3.52
CA ASP A 52 -5.00 -0.70 -3.26
C ASP A 52 -5.47 -1.42 -1.98
N LEU A 53 -6.17 -2.54 -2.17
CA LEU A 53 -6.71 -3.32 -1.05
C LEU A 53 -5.62 -4.08 -0.28
N ASP A 54 -4.48 -4.37 -0.90
CA ASP A 54 -3.35 -5.00 -0.22
C ASP A 54 -2.71 -4.01 0.74
N PHE A 55 -2.56 -2.76 0.31
CA PHE A 55 -2.15 -1.66 1.18
C PHE A 55 -3.10 -1.48 2.36
N VAL A 56 -4.41 -1.43 2.13
CA VAL A 56 -5.43 -1.32 3.18
C VAL A 56 -5.28 -2.47 4.19
N GLY A 57 -5.11 -3.70 3.70
CA GLY A 57 -4.88 -4.87 4.55
C GLY A 57 -3.60 -4.78 5.38
N LYS A 58 -2.50 -4.23 4.81
CA LYS A 58 -1.26 -3.98 5.54
C LYS A 58 -1.46 -2.94 6.65
N VAL A 59 -2.16 -1.83 6.38
CA VAL A 59 -2.44 -0.78 7.38
C VAL A 59 -3.23 -1.32 8.55
N VAL A 60 -4.33 -2.04 8.31
CA VAL A 60 -5.17 -2.62 9.37
C VAL A 60 -4.35 -3.54 10.28
N LYS A 61 -3.48 -4.37 9.70
CA LYS A 61 -2.62 -5.28 10.47
C LYS A 61 -1.55 -4.56 11.30
N ILE A 62 -1.02 -3.44 10.80
CA ILE A 62 0.06 -2.72 11.47
C ILE A 62 -0.48 -1.85 12.61
N VAL A 63 -1.60 -1.17 12.39
CA VAL A 63 -2.18 -0.26 13.39
C VAL A 63 -2.98 -1.03 14.45
N ASP A 64 -3.52 -2.21 14.10
CA ASP A 64 -4.20 -3.15 15.01
C ASP A 64 -5.37 -2.53 15.81
N VAL A 65 -6.13 -1.65 15.14
CA VAL A 65 -7.36 -1.03 15.66
C VAL A 65 -8.44 -1.02 14.57
N SER A 66 -9.66 -0.64 14.92
CA SER A 66 -10.74 -0.48 13.93
C SER A 66 -10.40 0.64 12.95
N CYS A 67 -10.55 0.39 11.65
CA CYS A 67 -10.22 1.35 10.59
C CYS A 67 -11.41 1.63 9.68
N ILE A 68 -11.60 2.91 9.33
CA ILE A 68 -12.49 3.35 8.25
C ILE A 68 -11.64 4.03 7.18
N PHE A 69 -11.86 3.68 5.91
CA PHE A 69 -11.20 4.30 4.77
C PHE A 69 -12.24 5.09 3.97
N VAL A 70 -12.05 6.40 3.87
CA VAL A 70 -13.01 7.33 3.27
C VAL A 70 -12.39 7.98 2.05
N ARG A 71 -13.13 8.01 0.95
CA ARG A 71 -12.81 8.86 -0.20
C ARG A 71 -13.94 9.85 -0.39
N ASP A 72 -13.57 11.11 -0.47
CA ASP A 72 -14.51 12.17 -0.82
C ASP A 72 -14.90 12.10 -2.31
N SER A 73 -16.08 12.61 -2.67
CA SER A 73 -16.44 12.75 -4.08
C SER A 73 -15.68 13.90 -4.75
N GLY A 74 -15.18 14.85 -3.95
CA GLY A 74 -14.41 16.01 -4.37
C GLY A 74 -15.27 17.26 -4.57
N VAL A 75 -16.54 17.20 -4.21
CA VAL A 75 -17.50 18.32 -4.27
C VAL A 75 -17.81 18.84 -2.86
N GLU A 76 -17.55 18.02 -1.85
CA GLU A 76 -17.75 18.31 -0.45
C GLU A 76 -16.64 19.22 0.07
N SER A 77 -17.00 20.05 1.04
CA SER A 77 -16.02 20.79 1.85
C SER A 77 -16.27 20.46 3.30
N ALA A 78 -15.25 19.89 3.96
CA ALA A 78 -15.32 19.56 5.38
C ALA A 78 -15.45 20.81 6.29
N LEU A 79 -15.21 22.02 5.75
CA LEU A 79 -15.14 23.27 6.50
C LEU A 79 -16.19 24.32 6.07
N ALA A 80 -16.98 24.04 5.02
CA ALA A 80 -17.88 25.03 4.43
C ALA A 80 -19.24 25.07 5.12
#